data_AF-A0A3P8R3Z4-F1
#
_entry.id   AF-A0A3P8R3Z4-F1
#
_cell.length_a   1.000
_cell.length_b   1.000
_cell.length_c   1.000
_cell.angle_alpha   90.00
_cell.angle_beta   90.00
_cell.angle_gamma   90.00
#
_symmetry.space_group_name_H-M   'P 1'
#
loop_
_entity.id
_entity.type
_entity.pdbx_description
1 polymer ?
#
loop_
_entity_poly.entity_id
_entity_poly.type
_entity_poly.pdbx_seq_one_letter_code
_entity_poly.pdbx_strand_id
1 'polypeptide(L)'
;SQEHRSVTQLGVCLWSSVLMTRVFVYGILKKGQPNNYRMFDNNNGKAEYLGLAFTIQKYPLVITTKDNIPFLLNIPGQGHRVHGEIYKVDDQMLKFLDTFKSVPTWYQRTVVQLEVKEWVGKMEGEEKVSPGSITDAFVYTTTMYEPEWPSLPCYESYDSEGDHGLKYRCREERD
;
A
#
# COMPACT_ATOMS: atom_id res chain seq x y z
N SER A 1 51.57 -0.45 44.42
CA SER A 1 50.85 0.35 43.42
C SER A 1 50.99 -0.28 42.05
N GLN A 2 49.92 -0.87 41.52
CA GLN A 2 49.53 -0.80 40.11
C GLN A 2 48.22 -1.58 39.96
N GLU A 3 47.12 -0.83 39.86
CA GLU A 3 45.78 -1.30 39.50
C GLU A 3 45.80 -1.76 38.04
N HIS A 4 45.47 -3.03 37.78
CA HIS A 4 45.01 -3.47 36.47
C HIS A 4 43.52 -3.10 36.35
N ARG A 5 43.21 -2.03 35.63
CA ARG A 5 41.83 -1.74 35.19
C ARG A 5 41.57 -2.41 33.85
N SER A 6 40.69 -3.40 33.87
CA SER A 6 40.05 -3.97 32.69
C SER A 6 39.19 -2.91 32.01
N VAL A 7 39.46 -2.63 30.74
CA VAL A 7 38.59 -1.78 29.92
C VAL A 7 37.62 -2.70 29.20
N THR A 8 36.42 -2.86 29.76
CA THR A 8 35.31 -3.52 29.09
C THR A 8 34.76 -2.56 28.03
N GLN A 9 35.03 -2.85 26.76
CA GLN A 9 34.47 -2.12 25.64
C GLN A 9 32.98 -2.48 25.52
N LEU A 10 32.11 -1.59 26.00
CA LEU A 10 30.66 -1.66 25.80
C LEU A 10 30.38 -1.47 24.29
N GLY A 11 30.14 -2.58 23.61
CA GLY A 11 29.61 -2.57 22.25
C GLY A 11 28.22 -1.94 22.26
N VAL A 12 28.10 -0.76 21.65
CA VAL A 12 26.80 -0.14 21.37
C VAL A 12 26.17 -0.95 20.25
N CYS A 13 25.24 -1.84 20.63
CA CYS A 13 24.32 -2.46 19.68
C CYS A 13 23.39 -1.36 19.16
N LEU A 14 23.77 -0.72 18.05
CA LEU A 14 22.87 0.11 17.26
C LEU A 14 21.83 -0.83 16.65
N TRP A 15 20.74 -1.06 17.37
CA TRP A 15 19.55 -1.65 16.78
C TRP A 15 19.04 -0.61 15.79
N SER A 16 19.36 -0.83 14.50
CA SER A 16 18.80 -0.03 13.42
C SER A 16 17.29 -0.24 13.48
N SER A 17 16.57 0.69 14.09
CA SER A 17 15.12 0.73 14.02
C SER A 17 14.80 0.92 12.55
N VAL A 18 14.36 -0.16 11.90
CA VAL A 18 13.88 -0.10 10.53
C VAL A 18 12.64 0.78 10.58
N LEU A 19 12.66 1.93 9.87
CA LEU A 19 11.48 2.75 9.76
C LEU A 19 10.42 1.95 9.00
N MET A 20 9.30 1.72 9.66
CA MET A 20 8.22 0.94 9.09
C MET A 20 7.08 1.88 8.73
N THR A 21 6.68 1.84 7.46
CA THR A 21 5.70 2.75 6.86
C THR A 21 4.38 2.02 6.62
N ARG A 22 3.24 2.66 6.89
CA ARG A 22 1.92 2.11 6.54
C ARG A 22 1.56 2.45 5.10
N VAL A 23 1.18 1.44 4.33
CA VAL A 23 0.73 1.56 2.94
C VAL A 23 -0.64 0.92 2.79
N PHE A 24 -1.55 1.60 2.12
CA PHE A 24 -2.88 1.13 1.74
C PHE A 24 -2.89 0.68 0.29
N VAL A 25 -3.28 -0.57 0.07
CA VAL A 25 -3.40 -1.17 -1.26
C VAL A 25 -4.86 -1.48 -1.55
N TYR A 26 -5.33 -1.06 -2.73
CA TYR A 26 -6.73 -1.20 -3.17
C TYR A 26 -6.89 -2.05 -4.42
N GLY A 27 -5.81 -2.30 -5.17
CA GLY A 27 -5.83 -2.91 -6.50
C GLY A 27 -5.09 -4.25 -6.57
N ILE A 28 -4.32 -4.44 -7.63
CA ILE A 28 -3.58 -5.68 -7.97
C ILE A 28 -2.63 -6.23 -6.90
N LEU A 29 -2.32 -5.46 -5.86
CA LEU A 29 -1.44 -5.88 -4.75
C LEU A 29 -2.21 -6.46 -3.54
N LYS A 30 -3.54 -6.35 -3.50
CA LYS A 30 -4.36 -6.93 -2.41
C LYS A 30 -4.24 -8.46 -2.38
N LYS A 31 -4.53 -9.09 -1.24
CA LYS A 31 -4.58 -10.55 -1.11
C LYS A 31 -5.52 -11.16 -2.17
N GLY A 32 -5.07 -12.23 -2.81
CA GLY A 32 -5.80 -12.90 -3.89
C GLY A 32 -5.75 -12.18 -5.25
N GLN A 33 -5.11 -11.00 -5.34
CA GLN A 33 -4.97 -10.27 -6.61
C GLN A 33 -3.64 -10.59 -7.31
N PRO A 34 -3.54 -10.35 -8.65
CA PRO A 34 -2.48 -10.93 -9.48
C PRO A 34 -1.03 -10.61 -9.08
N ASN A 35 -0.79 -9.48 -8.41
CA ASN A 35 0.55 -9.04 -8.04
C ASN A 35 0.84 -9.11 -6.53
N ASN A 36 -0.04 -9.74 -5.73
CA ASN A 36 0.15 -9.84 -4.28
C ASN A 36 1.47 -10.52 -3.88
N TYR A 37 1.93 -11.50 -4.67
CA TYR A 37 3.19 -12.21 -4.44
C TYR A 37 4.40 -11.27 -4.30
N ARG A 38 4.37 -10.11 -4.98
CA ARG A 38 5.46 -9.11 -4.93
C ARG A 38 5.61 -8.46 -3.55
N MET A 39 4.54 -8.42 -2.75
CA MET A 39 4.56 -7.91 -1.36
C MET A 39 5.35 -8.82 -0.41
N PHE A 40 5.59 -10.07 -0.80
CA PHE A 40 6.21 -11.10 0.06
C PHE A 40 7.47 -11.72 -0.56
N ASP A 41 7.98 -11.14 -1.65
CA ASP A 41 9.29 -11.48 -2.18
C ASP A 41 10.38 -10.81 -1.32
N ASN A 42 11.24 -11.61 -0.71
CA ASN A 42 12.32 -11.15 0.17
C ASN A 42 13.32 -10.20 -0.54
N ASN A 43 13.40 -10.23 -1.87
CA ASN A 43 14.23 -9.30 -2.64
C ASN A 43 13.66 -7.88 -2.66
N ASN A 44 12.34 -7.74 -2.49
CA ASN A 44 11.66 -6.45 -2.53
C ASN A 44 11.67 -5.74 -1.18
N GLY A 45 11.91 -6.45 -0.07
CA GLY A 45 11.84 -5.92 1.30
C GLY A 45 10.78 -6.65 2.12
N LYS A 46 10.39 -6.11 3.27
CA LYS A 46 9.39 -6.71 4.17
C LYS A 46 8.05 -5.99 4.08
N ALA A 47 6.97 -6.77 4.04
CA ALA A 47 5.61 -6.30 4.24
C ALA A 47 4.87 -7.19 5.25
N GLU A 48 4.13 -6.57 6.17
CA GLU A 48 3.29 -7.22 7.16
C GLU A 48 1.85 -6.73 6.99
N TYR A 49 0.91 -7.65 6.82
CA TYR A 49 -0.51 -7.31 6.74
C TYR A 49 -1.03 -6.84 8.11
N LEU A 50 -1.64 -5.66 8.16
CA LEU A 50 -2.20 -5.09 9.38
C LEU A 50 -3.71 -5.22 9.47
N GLY A 51 -4.45 -5.20 8.35
CA GLY A 51 -5.91 -5.25 8.40
C GLY A 51 -6.62 -4.68 7.19
N LEU A 52 -7.95 -4.64 7.27
CA LEU A 52 -8.85 -4.11 6.26
C LEU A 52 -9.25 -2.67 6.62
N ALA A 53 -9.38 -1.82 5.61
CA ALA A 53 -9.82 -0.45 5.79
C ALA A 53 -10.55 0.11 4.58
N PHE A 54 -11.18 1.26 4.79
CA PHE A 54 -11.85 2.04 3.76
C PHE A 54 -11.28 3.45 3.73
N THR A 55 -11.15 4.06 2.55
CA THR A 55 -10.87 5.50 2.49
C THR A 55 -12.01 6.28 3.16
N ILE A 56 -11.68 7.32 3.93
CA ILE A 56 -12.72 8.23 4.47
C ILE A 56 -13.32 9.05 3.34
N GLN A 57 -12.45 9.70 2.57
CA GLN A 57 -12.87 10.41 1.36
C GLN A 57 -13.26 9.42 0.27
N LYS A 58 -14.20 9.83 -0.57
CA LYS A 58 -14.51 9.10 -1.80
C LYS A 58 -13.44 9.38 -2.84
N TYR A 59 -13.11 8.37 -3.64
CA TYR A 59 -12.25 8.52 -4.81
C TYR A 59 -12.82 7.75 -6.02
N PRO A 60 -12.58 8.22 -7.25
CA PRO A 60 -12.79 7.42 -8.44
C PRO A 60 -11.73 6.32 -8.51
N LEU A 61 -12.12 5.08 -8.24
CA LEU A 61 -11.34 3.90 -8.57
C LEU A 61 -11.88 3.34 -9.88
N VAL A 62 -11.09 3.43 -10.94
CA VAL A 62 -11.49 3.05 -12.30
C VAL A 62 -10.59 1.94 -12.83
N ILE A 63 -11.13 1.07 -13.68
CA ILE A 63 -10.37 0.06 -14.42
C ILE A 63 -10.18 0.59 -15.85
N THR A 64 -8.94 0.75 -16.27
CA THR A 64 -8.61 1.39 -17.56
C THR A 64 -7.34 0.80 -18.17
N THR A 65 -6.89 1.38 -19.29
CA THR A 65 -5.82 0.92 -20.17
C THR A 65 -6.12 -0.43 -20.84
N LYS A 66 -5.32 -0.80 -21.84
CA LYS A 66 -5.38 -2.11 -22.49
C LYS A 66 -5.12 -3.30 -21.56
N ASP A 67 -4.54 -3.03 -20.38
CA ASP A 67 -4.13 -4.04 -19.40
C ASP A 67 -5.12 -4.19 -18.23
N ASN A 68 -6.24 -3.45 -18.25
CA ASN A 68 -7.27 -3.45 -17.20
C ASN A 68 -6.67 -3.17 -15.81
N ILE A 69 -5.82 -2.15 -15.74
CA ILE A 69 -5.14 -1.74 -14.50
C ILE A 69 -6.12 -0.87 -13.68
N PRO A 70 -6.28 -1.15 -12.38
CA PRO A 70 -7.04 -0.29 -11.49
C PRO A 70 -6.25 0.98 -11.13
N PHE A 71 -6.82 2.14 -11.39
CA PHE A 71 -6.27 3.44 -11.00
C PHE A 71 -7.18 4.14 -10.00
N LEU A 72 -6.58 4.65 -8.92
CA LEU A 72 -7.24 5.56 -7.99
C LEU A 72 -6.92 7.00 -8.41
N LEU A 73 -7.90 7.69 -8.98
CA LEU A 73 -7.73 9.08 -9.42
C LEU A 73 -7.72 9.98 -8.19
N ASN A 74 -6.78 10.93 -8.14
CA ASN A 74 -6.67 11.88 -7.03
C ASN A 74 -7.71 13.00 -7.16
N ILE A 75 -8.98 12.63 -7.09
CA ILE A 75 -10.14 13.53 -7.14
C ILE A 75 -10.99 13.25 -5.89
N PRO A 76 -10.54 13.72 -4.71
CA PRO A 76 -11.24 13.46 -3.46
C PRO A 76 -12.67 14.01 -3.51
N GLY A 77 -13.62 13.24 -2.96
CA GLY A 77 -15.04 13.57 -2.92
C GLY A 77 -15.88 12.96 -4.06
N GLN A 78 -15.26 12.39 -5.09
CA GLN A 78 -15.93 11.71 -6.19
C GLN A 78 -15.84 10.18 -6.09
N GLY A 79 -16.70 9.44 -6.79
CA GLY A 79 -16.67 7.97 -6.78
C GLY A 79 -17.16 7.36 -5.46
N HIS A 80 -16.40 6.42 -4.89
CA HIS A 80 -16.79 5.64 -3.72
C HIS A 80 -15.74 5.69 -2.62
N ARG A 81 -16.12 5.27 -1.41
CA ARG A 81 -15.13 4.93 -0.38
C ARG A 81 -14.46 3.63 -0.81
N VAL A 82 -13.16 3.66 -1.00
CA VAL A 82 -12.44 2.54 -1.61
C VAL A 82 -12.00 1.56 -0.54
N HIS A 83 -12.28 0.28 -0.77
CA HIS A 83 -11.96 -0.83 0.10
C HIS A 83 -10.56 -1.36 -0.21
N GLY A 84 -9.79 -1.63 0.83
CA GLY A 84 -8.44 -2.16 0.66
C GLY A 84 -7.83 -2.69 1.94
N GLU A 85 -6.53 -2.89 1.88
CA GLU A 85 -5.73 -3.55 2.89
C GLU A 85 -4.60 -2.62 3.33
N ILE A 86 -4.35 -2.58 4.63
CA ILE A 86 -3.23 -1.84 5.22
C ILE A 86 -2.07 -2.83 5.44
N TYR A 87 -0.90 -2.44 4.96
CA TYR A 87 0.36 -3.13 5.20
C TYR A 87 1.34 -2.23 5.91
N LYS A 88 2.15 -2.81 6.79
CA LYS A 88 3.36 -2.19 7.35
C LYS A 88 4.55 -2.67 6.52
N VAL A 89 5.30 -1.74 5.92
CA VAL A 89 6.41 -2.06 5.01
C VAL A 89 7.71 -1.40 5.46
N ASP A 90 8.85 -2.03 5.21
CA ASP A 90 10.14 -1.37 5.40
C ASP A 90 10.49 -0.40 4.25
N ASP A 91 11.55 0.37 4.42
CA ASP A 91 12.01 1.34 3.41
C ASP A 91 12.40 0.67 2.08
N GLN A 92 12.86 -0.58 2.11
CA GLN A 92 13.22 -1.32 0.89
C GLN A 92 11.96 -1.64 0.08
N MET A 93 10.94 -2.19 0.74
CA MET A 93 9.63 -2.48 0.14
C MET A 93 8.96 -1.20 -0.35
N LEU A 94 9.05 -0.11 0.41
CA LEU A 94 8.50 1.17 0.00
C LEU A 94 9.15 1.69 -1.31
N LYS A 95 10.48 1.62 -1.42
CA LYS A 95 11.21 1.99 -2.65
C LYS A 95 10.89 1.07 -3.83
N PHE A 96 10.75 -0.22 -3.57
CA PHE A 96 10.30 -1.17 -4.58
C PHE A 96 8.91 -0.79 -5.10
N LEU A 97 7.96 -0.50 -4.20
CA LEU A 97 6.60 -0.12 -4.59
C LEU A 97 6.56 1.19 -5.38
N ASP A 98 7.35 2.20 -4.99
CA ASP A 98 7.50 3.45 -5.77
C ASP A 98 7.98 3.17 -7.20
N THR A 99 8.97 2.28 -7.35
CA THR A 99 9.51 1.87 -8.66
C THR A 99 8.48 1.07 -9.46
N PHE A 100 7.85 0.08 -8.84
CA PHE A 100 6.83 -0.78 -9.44
C PHE A 100 5.61 0.03 -9.91
N LYS A 101 5.23 1.07 -9.17
CA LYS A 101 4.15 2.01 -9.52
C LYS A 101 4.62 3.15 -10.42
N SER A 102 5.88 3.15 -10.87
CA SER A 102 6.45 4.17 -11.76
C SER A 102 6.24 5.60 -11.23
N VAL A 103 6.43 5.80 -9.93
CA VAL A 103 6.35 7.12 -9.29
C VAL A 103 7.50 8.02 -9.78
N PRO A 104 7.28 9.31 -10.09
CA PRO A 104 6.03 10.07 -9.99
C PRO A 104 5.20 10.11 -11.31
N THR A 105 5.58 9.33 -12.32
CA THR A 105 5.02 9.43 -13.68
C THR A 105 3.60 8.86 -13.82
N TRP A 106 3.38 7.62 -13.36
CA TRP A 106 2.06 6.96 -13.47
C TRP A 106 1.22 7.14 -12.22
N TYR A 107 1.87 7.05 -11.06
CA TYR A 107 1.27 7.26 -9.76
C TYR A 107 2.10 8.24 -8.97
N GLN A 108 1.49 8.82 -7.95
CA GLN A 108 2.13 9.61 -6.91
C GLN A 108 1.76 8.98 -5.57
N ARG A 109 2.75 8.87 -4.69
CA ARG A 109 2.54 8.40 -3.33
C ARG A 109 2.02 9.55 -2.48
N THR A 110 0.77 9.46 -2.06
CA THR A 110 0.06 10.46 -1.25
C THR A 110 -0.35 9.86 0.09
N VAL A 111 -0.68 10.69 1.08
CA VAL A 111 -1.21 10.23 2.37
C VAL A 111 -2.71 10.39 2.37
N VAL A 112 -3.43 9.37 2.84
CA VAL A 112 -4.89 9.41 3.02
C VAL A 112 -5.28 8.94 4.41
N GLN A 113 -6.41 9.46 4.88
CA GLN A 113 -7.08 8.96 6.09
C GLN A 113 -7.96 7.77 5.76
N LEU A 114 -7.87 6.74 6.58
CA LEU A 114 -8.59 5.48 6.45
C LEU A 114 -9.40 5.20 7.69
N GLU A 115 -10.61 4.71 7.51
CA GLU A 115 -11.40 4.09 8.57
C GLU A 115 -11.07 2.59 8.62
N VAL A 116 -10.58 2.11 9.76
CA VAL A 116 -10.20 0.72 9.96
C VAL A 116 -11.43 -0.15 10.11
N LYS A 117 -11.56 -1.19 9.28
CA LYS A 117 -12.62 -2.20 9.38
C LYS A 117 -12.20 -3.35 10.28
N GLU A 118 -10.97 -3.81 10.12
CA GLU A 118 -10.39 -4.94 10.85
C GLU A 118 -8.91 -4.65 11.08
N TRP A 119 -8.38 -5.04 12.24
CA TRP A 119 -6.96 -4.91 12.55
C TRP A 119 -6.44 -6.18 13.23
N VAL A 120 -5.37 -6.73 12.68
CA VAL A 120 -4.69 -7.95 13.16
C VAL A 120 -3.20 -7.72 13.47
N GLY A 121 -2.66 -6.55 13.13
CA GLY A 121 -1.26 -6.21 13.36
C GLY A 121 -0.91 -6.20 14.85
N LYS A 122 0.20 -6.86 15.21
CA LYS A 122 0.73 -6.86 16.58
C LYS A 122 1.55 -5.59 16.79
N MET A 123 1.13 -4.73 17.70
CA MET A 123 1.90 -3.55 18.08
C MET A 123 2.72 -3.85 19.33
N GLU A 124 4.05 -3.86 19.21
CA GLU A 124 4.90 -3.59 20.36
C GLU A 124 4.80 -2.10 20.66
N GLY A 125 4.08 -1.73 21.73
CA GLY A 125 4.11 -0.38 22.31
C GLY A 125 3.16 0.68 21.70
N GLU A 126 2.32 0.35 20.71
CA GLU A 126 1.30 1.26 20.16
C GLU A 126 -0.13 0.86 20.58
N GLU A 127 -1.02 1.85 20.70
CA GLU A 127 -2.44 1.70 21.07
C GLU A 127 -3.17 0.74 20.13
N LYS A 128 -3.94 -0.20 20.70
CA LYS A 128 -4.72 -1.19 19.94
C LYS A 128 -5.71 -0.48 19.01
N VAL A 129 -5.43 -0.49 17.71
CA VAL A 129 -6.31 0.08 16.69
C VAL A 129 -7.61 -0.74 16.65
N SER A 130 -8.73 -0.11 17.00
CA SER A 130 -10.06 -0.73 17.00
C SER A 130 -10.78 -0.48 15.67
N PRO A 131 -11.74 -1.35 15.27
CA PRO A 131 -12.65 -1.05 14.17
C PRO A 131 -13.34 0.31 14.37
N GLY A 132 -13.43 1.11 13.31
CA GLY A 132 -13.92 2.49 13.31
C GLY A 132 -12.84 3.54 13.64
N SER A 133 -11.65 3.14 14.06
CA SER A 133 -10.53 4.06 14.26
C SER A 133 -10.05 4.65 12.93
N ILE A 134 -9.53 5.88 12.99
CA ILE A 134 -8.93 6.55 11.85
C ILE A 134 -7.40 6.38 11.90
N THR A 135 -6.80 6.01 10.78
CA THR A 135 -5.33 5.97 10.63
C THR A 135 -4.91 6.59 9.31
N ASP A 136 -3.71 7.16 9.29
CA ASP A 136 -3.06 7.59 8.06
C ASP A 136 -2.27 6.43 7.46
N ALA A 137 -2.24 6.38 6.12
CA ALA A 137 -1.34 5.51 5.37
C ALA A 137 -1.01 6.15 4.02
N PHE A 138 0.13 5.74 3.45
CA PHE A 138 0.43 6.07 2.06
C PHE A 138 -0.44 5.27 1.11
N VAL A 139 -0.84 5.89 0.01
CA VAL A 139 -1.55 5.25 -1.09
C VAL A 139 -0.97 5.74 -2.42
N TYR A 140 -1.06 4.92 -3.45
CA TYR A 140 -0.69 5.30 -4.81
C TYR A 140 -1.92 5.83 -5.55
N THR A 141 -2.01 7.13 -5.72
CA THR A 141 -3.05 7.81 -6.51
C THR A 141 -2.45 8.34 -7.80
N THR A 142 -3.26 8.78 -8.76
CA THR A 142 -2.76 9.48 -9.95
C THR A 142 -3.47 10.81 -10.20
N THR A 143 -2.70 11.84 -10.53
CA THR A 143 -3.17 13.08 -11.16
C THR A 143 -2.91 13.10 -12.66
N MET A 144 -2.28 12.05 -13.21
CA MET A 144 -1.91 11.91 -14.61
C MET A 144 -2.85 10.90 -15.27
N TYR A 145 -4.02 11.38 -15.71
CA TYR A 145 -5.07 10.56 -16.31
C TYR A 145 -5.64 11.21 -17.56
N GLU A 146 -6.16 10.41 -18.48
CA GLU A 146 -6.85 10.92 -19.67
C GLU A 146 -8.18 11.59 -19.28
N PRO A 147 -8.64 12.60 -20.04
CA PRO A 147 -9.85 13.37 -19.70
C PRO A 147 -11.12 12.52 -19.54
N GLU A 148 -11.20 11.37 -20.18
CA GLU A 148 -12.33 10.45 -20.10
C GLU A 148 -12.32 9.55 -18.86
N TRP A 149 -11.16 9.35 -18.19
CA TRP A 149 -11.05 8.43 -17.06
C TRP A 149 -12.00 8.77 -15.89
N PRO A 150 -12.19 10.03 -15.48
CA PRO A 150 -13.15 10.37 -14.43
C PRO A 150 -14.61 9.99 -14.75
N SER A 151 -14.95 9.75 -16.02
CA SER A 151 -16.29 9.35 -16.45
C SER A 151 -16.48 7.82 -16.52
N LEU A 152 -15.42 7.04 -16.33
CA LEU A 152 -15.48 5.59 -16.33
C LEU A 152 -16.27 5.06 -15.10
N PRO A 153 -16.79 3.82 -15.17
CA PRO A 153 -17.37 3.15 -14.01
C PRO A 153 -16.41 3.16 -12.82
N CYS A 154 -16.93 3.63 -11.68
CA CYS A 154 -16.19 3.66 -10.43
C CYS A 154 -16.53 2.42 -9.59
N TYR A 155 -15.51 1.87 -8.92
CA TYR A 155 -15.62 0.67 -8.12
C TYR A 155 -15.33 0.96 -6.64
N GLU A 156 -16.06 0.32 -5.73
CA GLU A 156 -15.73 0.38 -4.29
C GLU A 156 -14.59 -0.56 -3.92
N SER A 157 -14.47 -1.70 -4.60
CA SER A 157 -13.43 -2.71 -4.37
C SER A 157 -13.03 -3.33 -5.70
N TYR A 158 -11.76 -3.24 -6.04
CA TYR A 158 -11.22 -3.92 -7.22
C TYR A 158 -11.10 -5.43 -6.98
N ASP A 159 -11.47 -6.23 -7.98
CA ASP A 159 -11.15 -7.64 -8.12
C ASP A 159 -10.88 -7.97 -9.59
N SER A 160 -9.70 -8.50 -9.92
CA SER A 160 -9.39 -8.89 -11.30
C SER A 160 -10.39 -9.91 -11.87
N GLU A 161 -10.99 -10.77 -11.06
CA GLU A 161 -12.00 -11.75 -11.50
C GLU A 161 -13.43 -11.27 -11.23
N GLY A 162 -13.61 -9.95 -11.03
CA GLY A 162 -14.89 -9.33 -10.73
C GLY A 162 -15.92 -9.43 -11.87
N ASP A 163 -17.18 -9.15 -11.53
CA ASP A 163 -18.34 -9.18 -12.42
C ASP A 163 -18.28 -8.19 -13.59
N HIS A 164 -17.39 -7.20 -13.52
CA HIS A 164 -17.09 -6.29 -14.61
C HIS A 164 -16.44 -6.97 -15.83
N GLY A 165 -15.91 -8.20 -15.70
CA GLY A 165 -15.34 -8.95 -16.82
C GLY A 165 -14.01 -8.40 -17.38
N LEU A 166 -13.45 -7.40 -16.72
CA LEU A 166 -12.18 -6.73 -17.08
C LEU A 166 -10.99 -7.34 -16.34
N LYS A 167 -10.60 -8.55 -16.73
CA LYS A 167 -9.48 -9.27 -16.11
C LYS A 167 -8.14 -8.56 -16.36
N TYR A 168 -7.35 -8.37 -15.30
CA TYR A 168 -5.98 -7.83 -15.41
C TYR A 168 -5.16 -8.65 -16.39
N ARG A 169 -4.41 -7.95 -17.25
CA ARG A 169 -3.49 -8.58 -18.20
C ARG A 169 -2.07 -8.23 -17.81
N CYS A 170 -1.26 -9.25 -17.49
CA CYS A 170 0.12 -8.99 -17.16
C CYS A 170 0.86 -8.46 -18.39
N ARG A 171 1.72 -7.45 -18.18
CA ARG A 171 2.56 -6.87 -19.23
C ARG A 171 3.43 -7.90 -19.94
N GLU A 172 3.82 -8.94 -19.22
CA GLU A 172 4.72 -10.04 -19.63
C GLU A 172 4.01 -11.14 -20.43
N GLU A 173 2.67 -11.20 -20.41
CA GLU A 173 1.88 -12.22 -21.12
C GLU A 173 1.48 -11.79 -22.54
N ARG A 174 2.12 -10.75 -23.07
CA ARG A 174 1.78 -10.12 -24.37
C ARG A 174 2.70 -10.55 -25.51
N ASP A 175 3.41 -11.66 -25.31
CA ASP A 175 4.24 -12.32 -26.31
C ASP A 175 3.41 -13.38 -27.07
#